data_AF-A0A5P9WVJ3-F1
#
_entry.id   AF-A0A5P9WVJ3-F1
#
_cell.length_a   1.000
_cell.length_b   1.000
_cell.length_c   1.000
_cell.angle_alpha   90.00
_cell.angle_beta   90.00
_cell.angle_gamma   90.00
#
_symmetry.space_group_name_H-M   'P 1'
#
loop_
_entity.id
_entity.type
_entity.pdbx_description
1 polymer ?
#
loop_
_entity_poly.entity_id
_entity_poly.type
_entity_poly.pdbx_seq_one_letter_code
_entity_poly.pdbx_strand_id
1 'polypeptide(L)'
;MSRSERSPLLLAGLLATAGAAHFARPRPFDATVPRSLPGTPRAWTYASGAAELALAAGLALPRTRRAAALTAAAFFVGVFPANVKMAWDWRHRPAPRKAAALGRLPVQVPLVLWARAVARDSEGRS
;
A
#
# COMPACT_ATOMS: atom_id res chain seq x y z
N MET A 1 -16.16 3.55 19.53
CA MET A 1 -14.86 3.69 18.83
C MET A 1 -14.40 5.13 18.85
N SER A 2 -13.32 5.40 19.58
CA SER A 2 -12.69 6.73 19.61
C SER A 2 -12.10 7.07 18.23
N ARG A 3 -11.90 8.36 17.92
CA ARG A 3 -11.27 8.81 16.67
C ARG A 3 -9.90 8.15 16.45
N SER A 4 -9.20 7.81 17.54
CA SER A 4 -7.90 7.13 17.54
C SER A 4 -7.98 5.64 17.17
N GLU A 5 -9.10 4.95 17.43
CA GLU A 5 -9.30 3.55 17.01
C GLU A 5 -9.80 3.42 15.57
N ARG A 6 -10.50 4.44 15.04
CA ARG A 6 -10.99 4.43 13.65
C ARG A 6 -9.86 4.56 12.65
N SER A 7 -8.83 5.36 12.96
CA SER A 7 -7.70 5.63 12.06
C SER A 7 -6.94 4.35 11.63
N PRO A 8 -6.53 3.45 12.55
CA PRO A 8 -5.91 2.17 12.18
C PRO A 8 -6.80 1.26 11.35
N LEU A 9 -8.11 1.21 11.64
CA LEU A 9 -9.05 0.38 10.89
C LEU A 9 -9.31 0.92 9.48
N LEU A 10 -9.33 2.23 9.31
CA LEU A 10 -9.44 2.86 7.99
C LEU A 10 -8.19 2.56 7.14
N LEU A 11 -7.00 2.63 7.74
CA LEU A 11 -5.76 2.25 7.05
C LEU A 11 -5.75 0.75 6.72
N ALA A 12 -6.23 -0.10 7.63
CA ALA A 12 -6.40 -1.52 7.40
C ALA A 12 -7.38 -1.80 6.26
N GLY A 13 -8.53 -1.12 6.21
CA GLY A 13 -9.51 -1.27 5.14
C GLY A 13 -8.95 -0.85 3.78
N LEU A 14 -8.15 0.23 3.73
CA LEU A 14 -7.45 0.64 2.52
C LEU A 14 -6.48 -0.44 2.03
N LEU A 15 -5.62 -0.96 2.91
CA LEU A 15 -4.68 -2.02 2.57
C LEU A 15 -5.37 -3.33 2.19
N ALA A 16 -6.45 -3.69 2.87
CA ALA A 16 -7.23 -4.88 2.55
C ALA A 16 -7.86 -4.79 1.16
N THR A 17 -8.42 -3.63 0.82
CA THR A 17 -9.00 -3.38 -0.50
C THR A 17 -7.93 -3.41 -1.59
N ALA A 18 -6.78 -2.78 -1.34
CA ALA A 18 -5.64 -2.80 -2.27
C ALA A 18 -5.09 -4.22 -2.46
N GLY A 19 -4.89 -4.97 -1.37
CA GLY A 19 -4.42 -6.35 -1.40
C GLY A 19 -5.38 -7.25 -2.17
N ALA A 20 -6.68 -7.17 -1.91
CA ALA A 20 -7.70 -7.90 -2.66
C ALA A 20 -7.68 -7.56 -4.16
N ALA A 21 -7.43 -6.29 -4.52
CA ALA A 21 -7.35 -5.87 -5.92
C ALA A 21 -6.18 -6.52 -6.68
N HIS A 22 -5.05 -6.82 -6.01
CA HIS A 22 -3.94 -7.56 -6.63
C HIS A 22 -4.34 -8.96 -7.09
N PHE A 23 -5.22 -9.64 -6.33
CA PHE A 23 -5.72 -10.97 -6.70
C PHE A 23 -6.88 -10.90 -7.70
N ALA A 24 -7.80 -9.95 -7.52
CA ALA A 24 -8.99 -9.82 -8.35
C ALA A 24 -8.67 -9.28 -9.76
N ARG A 25 -7.73 -8.33 -9.87
CA ARG A 25 -7.34 -7.69 -11.13
C ARG A 25 -5.81 -7.49 -11.19
N PRO A 26 -5.02 -8.56 -11.34
CA PRO A 26 -3.55 -8.49 -11.27
C PRO A 26 -2.88 -7.78 -12.45
N ARG A 27 -3.47 -7.83 -13.66
CA ARG A 27 -2.81 -7.36 -14.89
C ARG A 27 -2.26 -5.92 -14.85
N PRO A 28 -2.95 -4.92 -14.28
CA PRO A 28 -2.40 -3.57 -14.13
C PRO A 28 -1.18 -3.51 -13.19
N PHE A 29 -1.15 -4.34 -12.15
CA PHE A 29 -0.04 -4.42 -11.19
C PHE A 29 1.15 -5.17 -11.80
N ASP A 30 0.91 -6.25 -12.55
CA ASP A 30 1.97 -6.98 -13.27
C ASP A 30 2.78 -6.03 -14.18
N ALA A 31 2.13 -5.02 -14.78
CA ALA A 31 2.78 -4.04 -15.64
C ALA A 31 3.72 -3.07 -14.89
N THR A 32 3.55 -2.91 -13.57
CA THR A 32 4.39 -2.01 -12.75
C THR A 32 5.65 -2.71 -12.27
N VAL A 33 5.65 -4.05 -12.18
CA VAL A 33 6.80 -4.83 -11.73
C VAL A 33 7.99 -4.63 -12.69
N PRO A 34 9.17 -4.22 -12.18
CA PRO A 34 10.38 -4.13 -13.00
C PRO A 34 10.77 -5.49 -13.59
N ARG A 35 11.15 -5.52 -14.87
CA ARG A 35 11.65 -6.73 -15.55
C ARG A 35 12.98 -7.24 -14.99
N SER A 36 13.70 -6.42 -14.22
CA SER A 36 14.95 -6.78 -13.57
C SER A 36 14.77 -7.64 -12.31
N LEU A 37 13.55 -7.75 -11.78
CA LEU A 37 13.30 -8.60 -10.61
C LEU A 37 13.24 -10.08 -11.04
N PRO A 38 13.82 -10.99 -10.23
CA PRO A 38 13.75 -12.42 -10.51
C PRO A 38 12.32 -12.94 -10.43
N GLY A 39 12.00 -13.97 -11.22
CA GLY A 39 10.66 -14.59 -11.24
C GLY A 39 9.67 -13.86 -12.15
N THR A 40 8.38 -14.13 -11.97
CA THR A 40 7.33 -13.56 -12.82
C THR A 40 6.71 -12.30 -12.20
N PRO A 41 6.30 -11.31 -13.01
CA PRO A 41 5.53 -10.16 -12.52
C PRO A 41 4.30 -10.58 -11.70
N ARG A 42 3.65 -11.68 -12.11
CA ARG A 42 2.49 -12.22 -11.42
C ARG A 42 2.80 -12.68 -9.99
N ALA A 43 3.93 -13.34 -9.79
CA ALA A 43 4.36 -13.78 -8.46
C ALA A 43 4.58 -12.57 -7.54
N TRP A 44 5.23 -11.51 -8.03
CA TRP A 44 5.42 -10.26 -7.29
C TRP A 44 4.11 -9.54 -6.98
N THR A 45 3.16 -9.50 -7.93
CA THR A 45 1.82 -8.95 -7.71
C THR A 45 1.10 -9.66 -6.57
N TYR A 46 1.12 -10.99 -6.54
CA TYR A 46 0.49 -11.75 -5.46
C TYR A 46 1.24 -11.66 -4.13
N ALA A 47 2.57 -11.63 -4.15
CA ALA A 47 3.37 -11.42 -2.95
C ALA A 47 3.08 -10.05 -2.31
N SER A 48 3.00 -9.00 -3.13
CA SER A 48 2.59 -7.66 -2.69
C SER A 48 1.18 -7.66 -2.11
N GLY A 49 0.22 -8.28 -2.80
CA GLY A 49 -1.15 -8.40 -2.31
C GLY A 49 -1.26 -9.15 -0.97
N ALA A 50 -0.49 -10.24 -0.80
CA ALA A 50 -0.42 -10.98 0.46
C ALA A 50 0.19 -10.14 1.59
N ALA A 51 1.24 -9.37 1.29
CA ALA A 51 1.84 -8.45 2.25
C ALA A 51 0.85 -7.37 2.70
N GLU A 52 0.10 -6.76 1.79
CA GLU A 52 -0.93 -5.77 2.12
C GLU A 52 -2.04 -6.35 3.01
N LEU A 53 -2.51 -7.57 2.72
CA LEU A 53 -3.50 -8.26 3.54
C LEU A 53 -2.97 -8.57 4.95
N ALA A 54 -1.71 -9.02 5.06
CA ALA A 54 -1.07 -9.26 6.35
C ALA A 54 -0.92 -7.97 7.17
N LEU A 55 -0.56 -6.85 6.52
CA LEU A 55 -0.49 -5.53 7.16
C LEU A 55 -1.88 -5.06 7.62
N ALA A 56 -2.92 -5.27 6.81
CA ALA A 56 -4.28 -4.94 7.17
C ALA A 56 -4.74 -5.72 8.42
N ALA A 57 -4.49 -7.02 8.47
CA ALA A 57 -4.77 -7.84 9.65
C ALA A 57 -3.97 -7.35 10.88
N GLY A 58 -2.68 -7.07 10.69
CA GLY A 58 -1.81 -6.57 11.76
C GLY A 58 -2.23 -5.20 12.32
N LEU A 59 -2.80 -4.32 11.50
CA LEU A 59 -3.34 -3.02 11.92
C LEU A 59 -4.67 -3.15 12.68
N ALA A 60 -5.49 -4.15 12.32
CA ALA A 60 -6.76 -4.42 12.98
C ALA A 60 -6.55 -4.90 14.43
N LEU A 61 -5.52 -5.71 14.69
CA LEU A 61 -5.19 -6.21 16.02
C LEU A 61 -4.41 -5.17 16.85
N PRO A 62 -4.91 -4.71 18.02
CA PRO A 62 -4.22 -3.72 18.84
C PRO A 62 -2.79 -4.09 19.23
N ARG A 63 -2.55 -5.37 19.52
CA ARG A 63 -1.24 -5.91 19.94
C ARG A 63 -0.15 -5.80 18.87
N THR A 64 -0.51 -5.90 17.59
CA THR A 64 0.44 -5.87 16.46
C THR A 64 0.46 -4.53 15.74
N ARG A 65 -0.47 -3.63 16.06
CA ARG A 65 -0.75 -2.40 15.32
C ARG A 65 0.47 -1.51 15.12
N ARG A 66 1.30 -1.34 16.16
CA ARG A 66 2.50 -0.50 16.08
C ARG A 66 3.49 -1.06 15.04
N ALA A 67 3.83 -2.35 15.16
CA ALA A 67 4.73 -3.01 14.23
C ALA A 67 4.16 -3.00 12.81
N ALA A 68 2.89 -3.36 12.65
CA ALA A 68 2.21 -3.35 11.36
C ALA A 68 2.18 -1.96 10.71
N ALA A 69 1.98 -0.89 11.50
CA ALA A 69 1.99 0.48 10.99
C ALA A 69 3.38 0.95 10.56
N LEU A 70 4.43 0.59 11.29
CA LEU A 70 5.82 0.87 10.86
C LEU A 70 6.18 0.10 9.60
N THR A 71 5.82 -1.19 9.53
CA THR A 71 6.03 -2.01 8.33
C THR A 71 5.20 -1.49 7.15
N ALA A 72 3.98 -1.00 7.37
CA ALA A 72 3.18 -0.37 6.32
C ALA A 72 3.83 0.93 5.80
N ALA A 73 4.41 1.75 6.69
CA ALA A 73 5.16 2.93 6.27
C ALA A 73 6.38 2.54 5.39
N ALA A 74 7.15 1.53 5.80
CA ALA A 74 8.27 1.01 5.03
C ALA A 74 7.80 0.40 3.69
N PHE A 75 6.70 -0.35 3.70
CA PHE A 75 6.09 -0.93 2.50
C PHE A 75 5.67 0.15 1.51
N PHE A 76 4.99 1.21 1.98
CA PHE A 76 4.66 2.35 1.13
C PHE A 76 5.90 2.99 0.54
N VAL A 77 7.00 3.17 1.28
CA VAL A 77 8.25 3.67 0.68
C VAL A 77 8.79 2.69 -0.37
N GLY A 78 8.79 1.39 -0.07
CA GLY A 78 9.31 0.33 -0.95
C GLY A 78 8.57 0.20 -2.29
N VAL A 79 7.26 0.46 -2.33
CA VAL A 79 6.47 0.42 -3.57
C VAL A 79 6.51 1.73 -4.38
N PHE A 80 7.12 2.80 -3.86
CA PHE A 80 7.22 4.09 -4.56
C PHE A 80 7.90 3.99 -5.94
N PRO A 81 9.05 3.28 -6.10
CA PRO A 81 9.66 3.12 -7.41
C PRO A 81 8.73 2.46 -8.44
N ALA A 82 7.89 1.50 -8.03
CA ALA A 82 6.92 0.86 -8.91
C ALA A 82 5.81 1.84 -9.36
N ASN A 83 5.35 2.72 -8.46
CA ASN A 83 4.39 3.77 -8.80
C ASN A 83 4.99 4.83 -9.74
N VAL A 84 6.26 5.21 -9.55
CA VAL A 84 6.98 6.12 -10.47
C VAL A 84 7.10 5.50 -11.85
N LYS A 85 7.52 4.23 -11.94
CA LYS A 85 7.58 3.50 -13.20
C LYS A 85 6.21 3.43 -13.88
N MET A 86 5.14 3.15 -13.13
CA MET A 86 3.79 3.13 -13.68
C MET A 86 3.39 4.50 -14.26
N ALA A 87 3.63 5.59 -13.53
CA ALA A 87 3.36 6.95 -14.01
C ALA A 87 4.14 7.25 -15.29
N TRP A 88 5.39 6.82 -15.38
CA TRP A 88 6.21 6.92 -16.58
C TRP A 88 5.64 6.10 -17.74
N ASP A 89 5.35 4.82 -17.52
CA ASP A 89 4.81 3.91 -18.56
C ASP A 89 3.43 4.35 -19.05
N TRP A 90 2.63 5.00 -18.17
CA TRP A 90 1.28 5.42 -18.46
C TRP A 90 1.18 6.86 -18.98
N ARG A 91 2.31 7.55 -19.20
CA ARG A 91 2.35 8.96 -19.64
C ARG A 91 1.64 9.24 -20.98
N HIS A 92 1.48 8.21 -21.81
CA HIS A 92 0.79 8.22 -23.11
C HIS A 92 -0.56 7.50 -23.12
N ARG A 93 -1.04 7.02 -21.96
CA ARG A 93 -2.36 6.37 -21.85
C ARG A 93 -3.48 7.43 -21.83
N PRO A 94 -4.75 7.03 -22.06
CA PRO A 94 -5.90 7.93 -21.95
C PRO A 94 -5.92 8.67 -20.60
N ALA A 95 -6.42 9.91 -20.62
CA ALA A 95 -6.37 10.86 -19.51
C ALA A 95 -6.76 10.28 -18.13
N PRO A 96 -7.82 9.44 -17.99
CA PRO A 96 -8.19 8.89 -16.68
C PRO A 96 -7.10 7.99 -16.07
N ARG A 97 -6.45 7.16 -16.89
CA ARG A 97 -5.38 6.25 -16.42
C ARG A 97 -4.12 7.04 -16.07
N LYS A 98 -3.75 7.99 -16.93
CA LYS A 98 -2.62 8.89 -16.68
C LYS A 98 -2.81 9.67 -15.38
N ALA A 99 -3.99 10.26 -15.18
CA ALA A 99 -4.31 11.00 -13.96
C ALA A 99 -4.26 10.11 -12.72
N ALA A 100 -4.80 8.88 -12.78
CA ALA A 100 -4.73 7.94 -11.67
C ALA A 100 -3.29 7.55 -11.32
N ALA A 101 -2.43 7.32 -12.31
CA ALA A 101 -1.02 6.98 -12.06
C ALA A 101 -0.23 8.15 -11.49
N LEU A 102 -0.44 9.37 -12.01
CA LEU A 102 0.19 10.58 -11.47
C LEU A 102 -0.30 10.91 -10.07
N GLY A 103 -1.60 10.78 -9.80
CA GLY A 103 -2.19 11.07 -8.48
C GLY A 103 -1.69 10.13 -7.37
N ARG A 104 -1.25 8.91 -7.71
CA ARG A 104 -0.66 7.98 -6.73
C ARG A 104 0.65 8.48 -6.13
N LEU A 105 1.45 9.24 -6.87
CA LEU A 105 2.74 9.75 -6.39
C LEU A 105 2.60 10.69 -5.19
N PRO A 106 1.81 11.79 -5.26
CA PRO A 106 1.63 12.67 -4.11
C PRO A 106 0.83 12.01 -3.00
N VAL A 107 -0.12 11.09 -3.30
CA VAL A 107 -0.89 10.34 -2.29
C VAL A 107 -0.01 9.43 -1.43
N GLN A 108 1.19 9.07 -1.90
CA GLN A 108 2.09 8.20 -1.14
C GLN A 108 2.63 8.87 0.13
N VAL A 109 2.85 10.19 0.10
CA VAL A 109 3.32 10.97 1.24
C VAL A 109 2.33 10.93 2.42
N PRO A 110 1.04 11.29 2.25
CA PRO A 110 0.08 11.20 3.34
C PRO A 110 -0.13 9.76 3.83
N LEU A 111 -0.01 8.74 2.98
CA LEU A 111 -0.09 7.34 3.43
C LEU A 111 1.06 6.95 4.39
N VAL A 112 2.30 7.34 4.06
CA VAL A 112 3.45 7.12 4.94
C VAL A 112 3.29 7.88 6.26
N LEU A 113 2.88 9.15 6.20
CA LEU A 113 2.66 9.97 7.39
C LEU A 113 1.52 9.42 8.26
N TRP A 114 0.45 8.92 7.64
CA TRP A 114 -0.67 8.30 8.32
C TRP A 114 -0.26 7.02 9.05
N ALA A 115 0.49 6.14 8.38
CA ALA A 115 1.04 4.94 9.00
C ALA A 115 1.96 5.28 10.19
N ARG A 116 2.82 6.30 10.06
CA ARG A 116 3.66 6.78 11.19
C ARG A 116 2.84 7.40 12.32
N ALA A 117 1.72 8.06 12.03
CA ALA A 117 0.81 8.57 13.07
C ALA A 117 0.13 7.42 13.82
N VAL A 118 -0.36 6.40 13.12
CA VAL A 118 -0.95 5.19 13.72
C VAL A 118 0.06 4.46 14.63
N ALA A 119 1.33 4.39 14.21
CA ALA A 119 2.39 3.79 15.02
C ALA A 119 2.61 4.55 16.34
N ARG A 120 2.70 5.89 16.27
CA ARG A 120 2.89 6.77 17.45
C ARG A 120 1.72 6.69 18.43
N ASP A 121 0.50 6.74 17.94
CA ASP A 121 -0.70 6.64 18.78
C ASP A 121 -0.83 5.27 19.46
N SER A 122 -0.20 4.23 18.91
CA SER A 122 -0.22 2.89 19.50
C SER A 122 0.79 2.72 20.64
N GLU A 123 1.87 3.49 20.63
CA GLU A 123 2.85 3.52 21.72
C GLU A 123 2.31 4.18 22.98
N GLY A 124 1.57 5.29 22.86
CA GLY A 124 0.96 5.97 24.01
C GLY A 124 -0.22 5.22 24.67
N ARG A 125 -0.58 4.03 24.18
CA ARG A 125 -1.65 3.18 24.73
C ARG A 125 -1.14 1.83 25.27
N SER A 126 0.15 1.55 25.10
CA SER A 126 0.81 0.31 25.59
C SER A 126 1.44 0.58 26.95
#